data_AF-A0A287DEE1-F1
#
_entry.id   AF-A0A287DEE1-F1
#
_cell.length_a   1.000
_cell.length_b   1.000
_cell.length_c   1.000
_cell.angle_alpha   90.00
_cell.angle_beta   90.00
_cell.angle_gamma   90.00
#
_symmetry.space_group_name_H-M   'P 1'
#
loop_
_entity.id
_entity.type
_entity.pdbx_description
1 polymer ?
#
loop_
_entity_poly.entity_id
_entity_poly.type
_entity_poly.pdbx_seq_one_letter_code
_entity_poly.pdbx_strand_id
1 'polypeptide(L)'
;MSGTWAPQWALSPPPWHRDWDPAKVAAPCSIKHIGSLGPPLPGPHWTHQGAFSRCYKLTDMSTSTVFALKVVPRAGRLPSRGKVEREIALHSRLRHHNIVAFHGHFADRDHVYMVLEYCSRQSLAHVLKARQTLTEPEVRYYLRGVIGGLRYLHQRRIVHRDLKLSNLLLNKKMEVKIGDLGLATRLGPGGRCHRVLCGTPNLLAPEVVSRKGHSCPSDIWALGCIMYTVLTGTPPFAAASLSEMYQNICDGHYPEPAHLSPNARRLIARLLAPDPAERPNLDHLLQDDFFTQGFTPERMPPHSRHSPPVFTFPQPLGSLFRKVGQLLSTQCGPPCPFTSKEASGPGEGPEPDSVDWGSEASLSERRAHCPQALVHLLTQGTLRSDPAGPQESPETEVAAAIRNLQLCLDAGPVATQDPPGGQQPPLWAPRWVDYSSKYGFGYQLSDGGSGVLFRDGTHMALRPPGSHICYLPTRGRLETFALRDVPRALGAKLAVLRLLTGYLQRRLREEGASPAPQPPAALGLCLLRFVGTSQALLLLFSDGTLQVSFGGLQTQLVLSGEGQGLLLTHWARGQPGASYSLGTLQRRECAPAALQHLRRTLHLLQSL
;
A
#
# COMPACT_ATOMS: atom_id res chain seq x y z
N MET A 1 34.78 16.39 -51.20
CA MET A 1 33.67 16.69 -50.27
C MET A 1 32.71 15.51 -50.25
N SER A 2 32.05 15.31 -49.10
CA SER A 2 31.08 14.26 -48.76
C SER A 2 31.63 12.87 -48.43
N GLY A 3 32.06 12.71 -47.17
CA GLY A 3 32.18 11.41 -46.52
C GLY A 3 30.83 10.97 -45.97
N THR A 4 30.54 9.67 -46.10
CA THR A 4 29.44 8.98 -45.42
C THR A 4 30.05 7.94 -44.48
N TRP A 5 29.90 8.18 -43.18
CA TRP A 5 30.29 7.25 -42.11
C TRP A 5 29.10 6.34 -41.81
N ALA A 6 29.27 5.03 -42.01
CA ALA A 6 28.42 3.99 -41.43
C ALA A 6 29.23 3.28 -40.32
N PRO A 7 28.73 3.12 -39.08
CA PRO A 7 29.50 2.46 -38.04
C PRO A 7 29.40 0.93 -38.17
N GLN A 8 30.56 0.30 -38.41
CA GLN A 8 30.78 -1.14 -38.25
C GLN A 8 30.63 -1.54 -36.77
N TRP A 9 29.56 -2.26 -36.43
CA TRP A 9 29.50 -3.08 -35.21
C TRP A 9 28.93 -4.47 -35.54
N ALA A 10 29.55 -5.17 -36.49
CA ALA A 10 29.47 -6.63 -36.55
C ALA A 10 30.86 -7.17 -36.21
N LEU A 11 31.19 -7.17 -34.91
CA LEU A 11 32.42 -7.79 -34.40
C LEU A 11 32.05 -9.04 -33.61
N SER A 12 32.62 -10.15 -34.06
CA SER A 12 32.54 -11.51 -33.56
C SER A 12 32.72 -11.63 -32.04
N PRO A 13 32.12 -12.66 -31.40
CA PRO A 13 32.33 -12.91 -29.97
C PRO A 13 33.82 -13.19 -29.66
N PRO A 14 34.32 -12.79 -28.46
CA PRO A 14 35.71 -13.00 -28.07
C PRO A 14 36.08 -14.50 -27.97
N PRO A 15 37.37 -14.86 -28.16
CA PRO A 15 37.79 -16.23 -28.53
C PRO A 15 37.77 -17.29 -27.41
N TRP A 16 37.21 -17.00 -26.22
CA TRP A 16 37.16 -17.97 -25.12
C TRP A 16 35.93 -18.90 -25.15
N HIS A 17 35.12 -18.84 -26.20
CA HIS A 17 33.90 -19.65 -26.32
C HIS A 17 34.12 -21.13 -26.71
N ARG A 18 35.38 -21.59 -26.88
CA ARG A 18 35.71 -22.96 -27.31
C ARG A 18 36.29 -23.89 -26.24
N ASP A 19 36.73 -23.39 -25.08
CA ASP A 19 37.40 -24.20 -24.05
C ASP A 19 36.60 -24.31 -22.74
N TRP A 20 35.27 -24.30 -22.81
CA TRP A 20 34.42 -24.56 -21.65
C TRP A 20 34.14 -26.07 -21.50
N ASP A 21 34.95 -26.74 -20.69
CA ASP A 21 34.74 -28.13 -20.28
C ASP A 21 34.04 -28.19 -18.91
N PRO A 22 32.72 -28.48 -18.85
CA PRO A 22 31.97 -28.56 -17.59
C PRO A 22 32.43 -29.71 -16.67
N ALA A 23 33.29 -30.63 -17.14
CA ALA A 23 33.81 -31.74 -16.33
C ALA A 23 35.03 -31.37 -15.45
N LYS A 24 35.67 -30.22 -15.68
CA LYS A 24 36.91 -29.83 -14.98
C LYS A 24 36.73 -28.92 -13.76
N VAL A 25 35.52 -28.45 -13.51
CA VAL A 25 35.21 -27.63 -12.33
C VAL A 25 34.06 -28.31 -11.61
N ALA A 26 34.35 -28.91 -10.45
CA ALA A 26 33.33 -29.49 -9.59
C ALA A 26 32.29 -28.42 -9.23
N ALA A 27 31.20 -28.39 -9.99
CA ALA A 27 30.06 -27.54 -9.68
C ALA A 27 29.54 -27.94 -8.29
N PRO A 28 29.03 -26.99 -7.48
CA PRO A 28 28.37 -27.34 -6.23
C PRO A 28 27.28 -28.38 -6.52
N CYS A 29 27.10 -29.37 -5.64
CA CYS A 29 26.31 -30.61 -5.80
C CYS A 29 24.86 -30.46 -6.34
N SER A 30 24.38 -29.24 -6.57
CA SER A 30 23.05 -28.91 -7.07
C SER A 30 22.99 -28.56 -8.56
N ILE A 31 24.10 -28.23 -9.23
CA ILE A 31 24.12 -27.84 -10.67
C ILE A 31 24.82 -28.93 -11.46
N LYS A 32 24.04 -29.81 -12.09
CA LYS A 32 24.57 -31.01 -12.78
C LYS A 32 25.04 -30.73 -14.20
N HIS A 33 24.46 -29.73 -14.89
CA HIS A 33 24.84 -29.37 -16.27
C HIS A 33 24.70 -27.86 -16.54
N ILE A 34 25.83 -27.18 -16.78
CA ILE A 34 25.87 -25.78 -17.24
C ILE A 34 25.81 -25.79 -18.76
N GLY A 35 24.70 -25.37 -19.37
CA GLY A 35 24.54 -25.49 -20.84
C GLY A 35 24.33 -24.21 -21.62
N SER A 36 24.24 -23.04 -21.00
CA SER A 36 24.40 -21.76 -21.72
C SER A 36 24.77 -20.59 -20.80
N LEU A 37 25.78 -19.83 -21.19
CA LEU A 37 26.11 -18.53 -20.63
C LEU A 37 25.47 -17.46 -21.53
N GLY A 38 24.54 -16.68 -20.99
CA GLY A 38 23.95 -15.56 -21.72
C GLY A 38 24.92 -14.37 -21.86
N PRO A 39 24.58 -13.35 -22.68
CA PRO A 39 25.37 -12.12 -22.74
C PRO A 39 25.44 -11.44 -21.35
N PRO A 40 26.44 -10.55 -21.13
CA PRO A 40 26.55 -9.79 -19.89
C PRO A 40 25.24 -9.06 -19.58
N LEU A 41 24.82 -9.10 -18.32
CA LEU A 41 23.60 -8.42 -17.89
C LEU A 41 23.77 -6.89 -17.96
N PRO A 42 22.86 -6.13 -18.61
CA PRO A 42 22.98 -4.69 -18.74
C PRO A 42 22.78 -3.97 -17.40
N GLY A 43 23.64 -2.98 -17.08
CA GLY A 43 23.52 -2.12 -15.90
C GLY A 43 24.37 -0.84 -16.01
N PRO A 44 23.83 0.37 -15.72
CA PRO A 44 24.44 1.65 -16.10
C PRO A 44 25.48 2.26 -15.13
N HIS A 45 25.91 1.59 -14.04
CA HIS A 45 26.85 2.20 -13.07
C HIS A 45 27.92 1.26 -12.51
N TRP A 46 28.38 0.29 -13.31
CA TRP A 46 29.54 -0.56 -12.95
C TRP A 46 30.87 -0.01 -13.50
N THR A 47 30.91 1.30 -13.78
CA THR A 47 32.08 2.07 -14.27
C THR A 47 32.46 3.19 -13.30
N HIS A 48 32.40 2.94 -11.98
CA HIS A 48 33.24 3.68 -11.05
C HIS A 48 34.39 2.77 -10.62
N GLN A 49 35.60 3.32 -10.72
CA GLN A 49 36.90 2.71 -10.56
C GLN A 49 36.99 1.88 -9.25
N GLY A 50 36.75 0.56 -9.36
CA GLY A 50 36.82 -0.37 -8.24
C GLY A 50 36.43 -1.81 -8.63
N ALA A 51 37.42 -2.65 -8.95
CA ALA A 51 37.37 -4.12 -9.09
C ALA A 51 36.27 -4.69 -10.01
N PHE A 52 36.61 -4.89 -11.29
CA PHE A 52 35.76 -5.41 -12.36
C PHE A 52 35.17 -6.80 -12.05
N SER A 53 33.98 -6.86 -11.45
CA SER A 53 33.15 -8.07 -11.50
C SER A 53 32.15 -7.98 -12.67
N ARG A 54 31.95 -9.09 -13.39
CA ARG A 54 30.99 -9.19 -14.50
C ARG A 54 29.88 -10.16 -14.14
N CYS A 55 28.64 -9.81 -14.46
CA CYS A 55 27.47 -10.65 -14.15
C CYS A 55 26.86 -11.22 -15.43
N TYR A 56 26.63 -12.53 -15.44
CA TYR A 56 26.06 -13.28 -16.56
C TYR A 56 24.78 -13.98 -16.14
N LYS A 57 23.88 -14.21 -17.10
CA LYS A 57 22.75 -15.14 -16.91
C LYS A 57 23.26 -16.57 -17.10
N LEU A 58 23.04 -17.42 -16.12
CA LEU A 58 23.42 -18.84 -16.14
C LEU A 58 22.15 -19.69 -16.13
N THR A 59 22.04 -20.68 -17.02
CA THR A 59 20.92 -21.63 -17.02
C THR A 59 21.44 -23.03 -16.75
N ASP A 60 20.91 -23.66 -15.70
CA ASP A 60 21.12 -25.08 -15.44
C ASP A 60 20.19 -25.87 -16.37
N MET A 61 20.76 -26.62 -17.32
CA MET A 61 19.96 -27.34 -18.31
C MET A 61 19.24 -28.56 -17.73
N SER A 62 19.72 -29.11 -16.61
CA SER A 62 19.09 -30.26 -15.98
C SER A 62 17.78 -29.89 -15.28
N THR A 63 17.70 -28.68 -14.74
CA THR A 63 16.54 -28.18 -13.99
C THR A 63 15.78 -27.06 -14.69
N SER A 64 16.31 -26.53 -15.80
CA SER A 64 15.87 -25.29 -16.44
C SER A 64 15.85 -24.06 -15.52
N THR A 65 16.57 -24.12 -14.39
CA THR A 65 16.64 -23.03 -13.42
C THR A 65 17.63 -21.97 -13.88
N VAL A 66 17.25 -20.70 -13.74
CA VAL A 66 18.08 -19.55 -14.12
C VAL A 66 18.71 -18.90 -12.89
N PHE A 67 20.02 -18.64 -12.97
CA PHE A 67 20.84 -18.01 -11.95
C PHE A 67 21.56 -16.76 -12.51
N ALA A 68 22.06 -15.93 -11.60
CA ALA A 68 23.02 -14.88 -11.91
C ALA A 68 24.42 -15.36 -11.52
N LEU A 69 25.38 -15.30 -12.45
CA LEU A 69 26.77 -15.68 -12.21
C LEU A 69 27.61 -14.41 -12.11
N LYS A 70 28.08 -14.06 -10.91
CA LYS A 70 29.04 -12.96 -10.67
C LYS A 70 30.46 -13.51 -10.78
N VAL A 71 31.21 -13.01 -11.76
CA VAL A 71 32.59 -13.41 -12.06
C VAL A 71 33.52 -12.33 -11.57
N VAL A 72 34.45 -12.69 -10.68
CA VAL A 72 35.38 -11.76 -10.05
C VAL A 72 36.82 -12.22 -10.34
N PRO A 73 37.67 -11.39 -10.98
CA PRO A 73 39.07 -11.72 -11.23
C PRO A 73 39.88 -11.97 -9.95
N ARG A 74 40.81 -12.92 -10.02
CA ARG A 74 41.74 -13.30 -8.94
C ARG A 74 43.03 -12.46 -8.90
N ALA A 75 43.43 -11.78 -9.98
CA ALA A 75 44.75 -11.13 -10.09
C ALA A 75 44.71 -9.61 -9.78
N GLY A 76 45.69 -8.99 -9.09
CA GLY A 76 46.95 -9.48 -8.52
C GLY A 76 47.54 -8.51 -7.45
N ARG A 77 48.51 -8.98 -6.65
CA ARG A 77 49.41 -8.25 -5.68
C ARG A 77 48.83 -7.11 -4.81
N LEU A 78 47.52 -6.94 -4.70
CA LEU A 78 46.84 -5.93 -3.90
C LEU A 78 45.79 -6.58 -2.97
N PRO A 79 45.37 -5.91 -1.88
CA PRO A 79 44.60 -6.49 -0.77
C PRO A 79 43.13 -6.86 -1.10
N SER A 80 42.83 -7.16 -2.37
CA SER A 80 41.50 -7.48 -2.90
C SER A 80 41.09 -8.94 -2.70
N ARG A 81 42.04 -9.89 -2.59
CA ARG A 81 41.75 -11.33 -2.43
C ARG A 81 40.76 -11.56 -1.27
N GLY A 82 41.15 -11.12 -0.08
CA GLY A 82 40.33 -11.23 1.13
C GLY A 82 38.96 -10.53 1.08
N LYS A 83 38.69 -9.62 0.13
CA LYS A 83 37.36 -8.99 0.01
C LYS A 83 36.32 -9.98 -0.54
N VAL A 84 36.69 -10.74 -1.57
CA VAL A 84 35.78 -11.71 -2.23
C VAL A 84 35.52 -12.90 -1.31
N GLU A 85 36.55 -13.43 -0.64
CA GLU A 85 36.35 -14.52 0.32
C GLU A 85 35.49 -14.09 1.53
N ARG A 86 35.64 -12.84 2.00
CA ARG A 86 34.75 -12.29 3.05
C ARG A 86 33.31 -12.16 2.56
N GLU A 87 33.09 -11.66 1.35
CA GLU A 87 31.75 -11.56 0.75
C GLU A 87 31.10 -12.96 0.67
N ILE A 88 31.82 -13.96 0.16
CA ILE A 88 31.34 -15.35 0.09
C ILE A 88 31.03 -15.91 1.48
N ALA A 89 31.94 -15.77 2.44
CA ALA A 89 31.78 -16.29 3.79
C ALA A 89 30.59 -15.65 4.53
N LEU A 90 30.33 -14.37 4.28
CA LEU A 90 29.20 -13.65 4.85
C LEU A 90 27.90 -14.03 4.15
N HIS A 91 27.84 -13.93 2.82
CA HIS A 91 26.62 -14.08 2.02
C HIS A 91 26.10 -15.52 1.99
N SER A 92 26.98 -16.53 1.93
CA SER A 92 26.60 -17.95 1.92
C SER A 92 25.79 -18.39 3.15
N ARG A 93 25.87 -17.64 4.25
CA ARG A 93 25.16 -17.93 5.52
C ARG A 93 23.82 -17.19 5.63
N LEU A 94 23.45 -16.37 4.65
CA LEU A 94 22.23 -15.56 4.70
C LEU A 94 21.09 -16.24 3.95
N ARG A 95 19.95 -16.39 4.62
CA ARG A 95 18.71 -16.93 4.04
C ARG A 95 17.54 -16.08 4.50
N HIS A 96 17.03 -15.24 3.61
CA HIS A 96 15.88 -14.39 3.88
C HIS A 96 15.14 -14.05 2.59
N HIS A 97 13.82 -13.86 2.67
CA HIS A 97 12.98 -13.58 1.50
C HIS A 97 13.45 -12.34 0.73
N ASN A 98 13.88 -11.28 1.42
CA ASN A 98 14.32 -10.01 0.83
C ASN A 98 15.85 -9.85 0.71
N ILE A 99 16.62 -10.94 0.77
CA ILE A 99 18.06 -10.95 0.49
C ILE A 99 18.28 -11.83 -0.75
N VAL A 100 19.13 -11.41 -1.69
CA VAL A 100 19.51 -12.22 -2.85
C VAL A 100 20.06 -13.56 -2.35
N ALA A 101 19.50 -14.69 -2.79
CA ALA A 101 20.00 -15.98 -2.34
C ALA A 101 21.38 -16.30 -2.92
N PHE A 102 22.26 -16.87 -2.09
CA PHE A 102 23.55 -17.40 -2.49
C PHE A 102 23.43 -18.92 -2.68
N HIS A 103 23.69 -19.41 -3.90
CA HIS A 103 23.52 -20.82 -4.25
C HIS A 103 24.83 -21.61 -4.20
N GLY A 104 25.96 -20.94 -4.40
CA GLY A 104 27.26 -21.59 -4.38
C GLY A 104 28.35 -20.70 -4.97
N HIS A 105 29.59 -21.16 -4.91
CA HIS A 105 30.69 -20.57 -5.63
C HIS A 105 31.65 -21.65 -6.09
N PHE A 106 32.44 -21.32 -7.10
CA PHE A 106 33.58 -22.11 -7.56
C PHE A 106 34.65 -21.15 -8.06
N ALA A 107 35.83 -21.66 -8.38
CA ALA A 107 36.92 -20.82 -8.84
C ALA A 107 37.88 -21.60 -9.73
N ASP A 108 38.52 -20.89 -10.66
CA ASP A 108 39.61 -21.41 -11.47
C ASP A 108 40.92 -20.67 -11.13
N ARG A 109 41.92 -20.72 -12.02
CA ARG A 109 43.20 -20.05 -11.81
C ARG A 109 43.05 -18.52 -11.75
N ASP A 110 42.13 -17.96 -12.52
CA ASP A 110 42.08 -16.53 -12.83
C ASP A 110 40.84 -15.83 -12.27
N HIS A 111 39.79 -16.56 -11.90
CA HIS A 111 38.49 -16.00 -11.49
C HIS A 111 37.83 -16.77 -10.34
N VAL A 112 36.99 -16.07 -9.59
CA VAL A 112 36.03 -16.60 -8.63
C VAL A 112 34.62 -16.37 -9.18
N TYR A 113 33.80 -17.41 -9.14
CA TYR A 113 32.46 -17.43 -9.70
C TYR A 113 31.45 -17.62 -8.57
N MET A 114 30.52 -16.69 -8.41
CA MET A 114 29.46 -16.75 -7.41
C MET A 114 28.11 -16.97 -8.10
N VAL A 115 27.40 -18.03 -7.72
CA VAL A 115 26.07 -18.36 -8.23
C VAL A 115 25.02 -17.77 -7.30
N LEU A 116 24.23 -16.82 -7.82
CA LEU A 116 23.27 -16.01 -7.07
C LEU A 116 21.85 -16.13 -7.66
N GLU A 117 20.85 -15.75 -6.86
CA GLU A 117 19.46 -15.65 -7.31
C GLU A 117 19.32 -14.70 -8.50
N TYR A 118 18.71 -15.17 -9.59
CA TYR A 118 18.46 -14.33 -10.75
C TYR A 118 17.25 -13.41 -10.57
N CYS A 119 17.50 -12.11 -10.46
CA CYS A 119 16.48 -11.08 -10.37
C CYS A 119 16.11 -10.54 -11.76
N SER A 120 15.13 -11.19 -12.41
CA SER A 120 14.76 -10.93 -13.82
C SER A 120 14.20 -9.53 -14.11
N ARG A 121 13.88 -8.72 -13.10
CA ARG A 121 13.34 -7.36 -13.25
C ARG A 121 14.38 -6.27 -12.96
N GLN A 122 15.67 -6.63 -12.97
CA GLN A 122 16.80 -5.74 -12.72
C GLN A 122 16.74 -5.13 -11.31
N SER A 123 16.85 -3.81 -11.17
CA SER A 123 16.89 -3.12 -9.86
C SER A 123 15.97 -1.91 -9.82
N LEU A 124 15.69 -1.40 -8.62
CA LEU A 124 14.90 -0.18 -8.44
C LEU A 124 15.53 1.05 -9.12
N ALA A 125 16.85 1.08 -9.31
CA ALA A 125 17.49 2.13 -10.12
C ALA A 125 16.98 2.12 -11.57
N HIS A 126 16.76 0.93 -12.14
CA HIS A 126 16.23 0.81 -13.51
C HIS A 126 14.76 1.19 -13.57
N VAL A 127 13.98 0.87 -12.53
CA VAL A 127 12.60 1.34 -12.41
C VAL A 127 12.57 2.87 -12.35
N LEU A 128 13.36 3.48 -11.46
CA LEU A 128 13.41 4.93 -11.30
C LEU A 128 13.86 5.62 -12.59
N LYS A 129 14.88 5.09 -13.28
CA LYS A 129 15.32 5.61 -14.58
C LYS A 129 14.19 5.61 -15.62
N ALA A 130 13.34 4.58 -15.64
CA ALA A 130 12.21 4.50 -16.56
C ALA A 130 11.01 5.37 -16.13
N ARG A 131 10.84 5.58 -14.82
CA ARG A 131 9.62 6.16 -14.23
C ARG A 131 9.77 7.60 -13.74
N GLN A 132 10.99 8.07 -13.58
CA GLN A 132 11.40 9.32 -12.91
C GLN A 132 11.04 9.40 -11.43
N THR A 133 9.83 9.01 -11.04
CA THR A 133 9.36 8.94 -9.65
C THR A 133 8.45 7.73 -9.44
N LEU A 134 8.30 7.32 -8.18
CA LEU A 134 7.38 6.29 -7.72
C LEU A 134 6.29 6.90 -6.85
N THR A 135 5.12 6.26 -6.86
CA THR A 135 3.99 6.68 -6.00
C THR A 135 4.18 6.20 -4.57
N GLU A 136 3.61 6.89 -3.58
CA GLU A 136 3.70 6.48 -2.16
C GLU A 136 3.28 5.00 -1.91
N PRO A 137 2.22 4.45 -2.53
CA PRO A 137 1.90 3.03 -2.40
C PRO A 137 3.00 2.09 -2.93
N GLU A 138 3.65 2.42 -4.06
CA GLU A 138 4.80 1.67 -4.58
C GLU A 138 5.95 1.71 -3.58
N VAL A 139 6.24 2.90 -3.05
CA VAL A 139 7.32 3.10 -2.09
C VAL A 139 7.06 2.31 -0.80
N ARG A 140 5.83 2.32 -0.29
CA ARG A 140 5.44 1.49 0.88
C ARG A 140 5.63 0.01 0.63
N TYR A 141 5.25 -0.47 -0.56
CA TYR A 141 5.46 -1.86 -0.94
C TYR A 141 6.94 -2.25 -0.96
N TYR A 142 7.78 -1.47 -1.64
CA TYR A 142 9.21 -1.80 -1.75
C TYR A 142 9.93 -1.63 -0.43
N LEU A 143 9.70 -0.52 0.29
CA LEU A 143 10.36 -0.27 1.57
C LEU A 143 10.01 -1.33 2.61
N ARG A 144 8.78 -1.88 2.62
CA ARG A 144 8.42 -3.00 3.50
C ARG A 144 9.36 -4.19 3.32
N GLY A 145 9.69 -4.54 2.07
CA GLY A 145 10.64 -5.61 1.77
C GLY A 145 12.08 -5.25 2.15
N VAL A 146 12.51 -4.02 1.86
CA VAL A 146 13.87 -3.54 2.23
C VAL A 146 14.05 -3.55 3.74
N ILE A 147 13.08 -3.05 4.51
CA ILE A 147 13.08 -3.05 5.98
C ILE A 147 13.15 -4.48 6.51
N GLY A 148 12.38 -5.41 5.94
CA GLY A 148 12.46 -6.83 6.30
C GLY A 148 13.87 -7.41 6.11
N GLY A 149 14.51 -7.12 4.98
CA GLY A 149 15.88 -7.56 4.68
C GLY A 149 16.94 -6.91 5.59
N LEU A 150 16.86 -5.60 5.82
CA LEU A 150 17.77 -4.88 6.71
C LEU A 150 17.64 -5.36 8.15
N ARG A 151 16.42 -5.55 8.65
CA ARG A 151 16.17 -6.10 10.00
C ARG A 151 16.85 -7.46 10.17
N TYR A 152 16.72 -8.34 9.17
CA TYR A 152 17.38 -9.64 9.17
C TYR A 152 18.91 -9.55 9.26
N LEU A 153 19.53 -8.59 8.56
CA LEU A 153 20.97 -8.33 8.60
C LEU A 153 21.41 -7.75 9.95
N HIS A 154 20.70 -6.73 10.43
CA HIS A 154 21.03 -6.00 11.66
C HIS A 154 20.91 -6.88 12.89
N GLN A 155 19.91 -7.78 12.95
CA GLN A 155 19.78 -8.80 14.02
C GLN A 155 20.99 -9.75 14.06
N ARG A 156 21.66 -9.97 12.92
CA ARG A 156 22.91 -10.76 12.81
C ARG A 156 24.17 -9.90 12.97
N ARG A 157 24.00 -8.65 13.40
CA ARG A 157 25.04 -7.63 13.52
C ARG A 157 25.80 -7.39 12.21
N ILE A 158 25.11 -7.48 11.08
CA ILE A 158 25.67 -7.20 9.75
C ILE A 158 25.16 -5.84 9.27
N VAL A 159 26.08 -4.96 8.87
CA VAL A 159 25.76 -3.67 8.22
C VAL A 159 26.07 -3.78 6.74
N HIS A 160 25.16 -3.29 5.89
CA HIS A 160 25.29 -3.37 4.44
C HIS A 160 26.36 -2.40 3.90
N ARG A 161 26.37 -1.14 4.38
CA ARG A 161 27.31 -0.05 4.05
C ARG A 161 27.29 0.49 2.61
N ASP A 162 26.64 -0.18 1.67
CA ASP A 162 26.43 0.34 0.31
C ASP A 162 24.98 0.14 -0.17
N LEU A 163 24.02 0.46 0.68
CA LEU A 163 22.61 0.35 0.35
C LEU A 163 22.25 1.45 -0.67
N LYS A 164 21.85 1.04 -1.87
CA LYS A 164 21.51 1.96 -2.98
C LYS A 164 20.52 1.32 -3.94
N LEU A 165 19.87 2.14 -4.76
CA LEU A 165 18.84 1.70 -5.71
C LEU A 165 19.31 0.61 -6.69
N SER A 166 20.60 0.61 -7.07
CA SER A 166 21.14 -0.43 -7.97
C SER A 166 21.35 -1.78 -7.29
N ASN A 167 21.45 -1.79 -5.95
CA ASN A 167 21.62 -3.00 -5.12
C ASN A 167 20.28 -3.54 -4.61
N LEU A 168 19.17 -2.84 -4.85
CA LEU A 168 17.81 -3.31 -4.59
C LEU A 168 17.24 -3.98 -5.84
N LEU A 169 17.52 -5.27 -5.98
CA LEU A 169 17.13 -6.07 -7.15
C LEU A 169 15.66 -6.50 -7.08
N LEU A 170 15.05 -6.79 -8.23
CA LEU A 170 13.65 -7.18 -8.35
C LEU A 170 13.52 -8.53 -9.05
N ASN A 171 12.81 -9.47 -8.41
CA ASN A 171 12.54 -10.78 -9.01
C ASN A 171 11.32 -10.75 -9.97
N LYS A 172 10.98 -11.90 -10.57
CA LYS A 172 9.87 -12.00 -11.53
C LYS A 172 8.50 -11.53 -11.00
N LYS A 173 8.30 -11.56 -9.68
CA LYS A 173 7.09 -11.14 -8.95
C LYS A 173 7.13 -9.68 -8.47
N MET A 174 8.14 -8.91 -8.88
CA MET A 174 8.40 -7.53 -8.41
C MET A 174 8.76 -7.44 -6.91
N GLU A 175 9.16 -8.55 -6.28
CA GLU A 175 9.60 -8.53 -4.88
C GLU A 175 11.05 -8.04 -4.80
N VAL A 176 11.35 -7.17 -3.83
CA VAL A 176 12.68 -6.61 -3.63
C VAL A 176 13.63 -7.60 -2.93
N LYS A 177 14.87 -7.63 -3.44
CA LYS A 177 15.99 -8.44 -2.97
C LYS A 177 17.20 -7.54 -2.78
N ILE A 178 17.66 -7.37 -1.55
CA ILE A 178 18.91 -6.66 -1.26
C ILE A 178 20.08 -7.54 -1.71
N GLY A 179 20.92 -7.02 -2.60
CA GLY A 179 22.10 -7.68 -3.14
C GLY A 179 23.37 -6.86 -2.97
N ASP A 180 24.48 -7.40 -3.49
CA ASP A 180 25.83 -6.82 -3.44
C ASP A 180 26.35 -6.53 -2.02
N LEU A 181 26.77 -7.62 -1.35
CA LEU A 181 27.31 -7.59 0.01
C LEU A 181 28.84 -7.43 0.02
N GLY A 182 29.46 -6.97 -1.08
CA GLY A 182 30.91 -6.84 -1.19
C GLY A 182 31.54 -5.82 -0.23
N LEU A 183 30.73 -4.87 0.26
CA LEU A 183 31.10 -3.95 1.33
C LEU A 183 30.48 -4.31 2.68
N ALA A 184 29.64 -5.33 2.79
CA ALA A 184 29.00 -5.67 4.05
C ALA A 184 30.02 -6.22 5.07
N THR A 185 29.79 -5.96 6.35
CA THR A 185 30.65 -6.47 7.41
C THR A 185 29.86 -6.75 8.68
N ARG A 186 30.38 -7.65 9.52
CA ARG A 186 29.89 -7.83 10.89
C ARG A 186 30.43 -6.72 11.77
N LEU A 187 29.60 -6.22 12.68
CA LEU A 187 29.99 -5.23 13.69
C LEU A 187 30.94 -5.87 14.71
N GLY A 188 32.01 -5.15 15.04
CA GLY A 188 32.94 -5.54 16.10
C GLY A 188 32.40 -5.25 17.51
N PRO A 189 33.17 -5.58 18.56
CA PRO A 189 32.87 -5.17 19.93
C PRO A 189 32.71 -3.65 19.99
N GLY A 190 31.57 -3.15 20.51
CA GLY A 190 31.23 -1.72 20.52
C GLY A 190 30.26 -1.24 19.42
N GLY A 191 29.75 -2.14 18.57
CA GLY A 191 28.61 -1.83 17.69
C GLY A 191 28.94 -0.92 16.49
N ARG A 192 30.22 -0.77 16.14
CA ARG A 192 30.68 0.02 14.97
C ARG A 192 31.64 -0.77 14.10
N CYS A 193 31.72 -0.40 12.83
CA CYS A 193 32.72 -0.90 11.87
C CYS A 193 34.02 -0.08 11.89
N HIS A 194 35.06 -0.57 11.22
CA HIS A 194 36.27 0.20 10.95
C HIS A 194 35.98 1.57 10.33
N ARG A 195 36.75 2.61 10.71
CA ARG A 195 36.59 4.04 10.32
C ARG A 195 36.90 4.36 8.85
N VAL A 196 36.76 3.36 7.96
CA VAL A 196 37.08 3.48 6.54
C VAL A 196 35.89 4.11 5.81
N LEU A 197 36.12 5.26 5.18
CA LEU A 197 35.14 5.91 4.31
C LEU A 197 34.90 5.04 3.07
N CYS A 198 33.70 4.47 2.94
CA CYS A 198 33.30 3.65 1.80
C CYS A 198 31.77 3.67 1.64
N GLY A 199 31.31 3.41 0.41
CA GLY A 199 29.92 3.53 -0.01
C GLY A 199 29.74 4.60 -1.09
N THR A 200 28.51 4.78 -1.55
CA THR A 200 28.16 5.77 -2.58
C THR A 200 28.02 7.17 -1.94
N PRO A 201 28.75 8.22 -2.39
CA PRO A 201 28.83 9.52 -1.72
C PRO A 201 27.49 10.16 -1.33
N ASN A 202 26.52 10.19 -2.26
CA ASN A 202 25.19 10.77 -2.07
C ASN A 202 24.31 10.06 -1.01
N LEU A 203 24.76 8.91 -0.50
CA LEU A 203 24.02 8.08 0.44
C LEU A 203 24.79 7.89 1.76
N LEU A 204 25.95 8.55 1.91
CA LEU A 204 26.75 8.46 3.13
C LEU A 204 26.08 9.22 4.26
N ALA A 205 26.06 8.59 5.45
CA ALA A 205 25.53 9.20 6.66
C ALA A 205 26.54 10.21 7.26
N PRO A 206 26.07 11.22 8.02
CA PRO A 206 26.92 12.25 8.64
C PRO A 206 28.07 11.68 9.47
N GLU A 207 27.79 10.63 10.25
CA GLU A 207 28.78 9.95 11.07
C GLU A 207 29.85 9.21 10.25
N VAL A 208 29.50 8.79 9.03
CA VAL A 208 30.43 8.12 8.10
C VAL A 208 31.33 9.16 7.43
N VAL A 209 30.76 10.28 6.96
CA VAL A 209 31.50 11.42 6.40
C VAL A 209 32.50 11.95 7.44
N SER A 210 32.06 12.06 8.70
CA SER A 210 32.88 12.46 9.85
C SER A 210 33.85 11.37 10.36
N ARG A 211 34.00 10.24 9.65
CA ARG A 211 34.89 9.11 10.00
C ARG A 211 34.68 8.50 11.39
N LYS A 212 33.46 8.62 11.95
CA LYS A 212 33.06 7.98 13.22
C LYS A 212 32.70 6.48 13.06
N GLY A 213 32.68 6.00 11.82
CA GLY A 213 32.49 4.59 11.42
C GLY A 213 31.03 4.24 11.10
N HIS A 214 30.82 3.24 10.24
CA HIS A 214 29.48 2.76 9.88
C HIS A 214 28.85 1.92 11.00
N SER A 215 27.54 2.07 11.18
CA SER A 215 26.72 1.33 12.12
C SER A 215 25.35 0.99 11.51
N CYS A 216 24.49 0.26 12.22
CA CYS A 216 23.12 -0.02 11.76
C CYS A 216 22.35 1.28 11.41
N PRO A 217 22.38 2.36 12.23
CA PRO A 217 21.81 3.66 11.87
C PRO A 217 22.29 4.25 10.54
N SER A 218 23.50 3.93 10.07
CA SER A 218 24.00 4.42 8.77
C SER A 218 23.25 3.79 7.60
N ASP A 219 22.81 2.52 7.70
CA ASP A 219 21.93 1.91 6.69
C ASP A 219 20.52 2.53 6.73
N ILE A 220 20.06 3.00 7.90
CA ILE A 220 18.77 3.68 8.08
C ILE A 220 18.77 5.06 7.42
N TRP A 221 19.90 5.78 7.51
CA TRP A 221 20.11 7.00 6.72
C TRP A 221 20.03 6.74 5.22
N ALA A 222 20.74 5.71 4.73
CA ALA A 222 20.70 5.34 3.32
C ALA A 222 19.27 4.96 2.87
N LEU A 223 18.48 4.32 3.74
CA LEU A 223 17.06 4.05 3.51
C LEU A 223 16.25 5.36 3.36
N GLY A 224 16.51 6.37 4.19
CA GLY A 224 15.93 7.72 4.07
C GLY A 224 16.27 8.39 2.74
N CYS A 225 17.55 8.35 2.33
CA CYS A 225 17.96 8.87 1.03
C CYS A 225 17.27 8.14 -0.13
N ILE A 226 17.14 6.82 -0.03
CA ILE A 226 16.42 6.00 -1.03
C ILE A 226 14.95 6.41 -1.09
N MET A 227 14.27 6.52 0.05
CA MET A 227 12.86 6.93 0.14
C MET A 227 12.65 8.31 -0.49
N TYR A 228 13.47 9.29 -0.14
CA TYR A 228 13.44 10.62 -0.76
C TYR A 228 13.61 10.52 -2.28
N THR A 229 14.68 9.87 -2.72
CA THR A 229 15.06 9.80 -4.15
C THR A 229 13.97 9.15 -5.00
N VAL A 230 13.32 8.09 -4.52
CA VAL A 230 12.26 7.44 -5.33
C VAL A 230 10.97 8.26 -5.36
N LEU A 231 10.70 9.09 -4.36
CA LEU A 231 9.51 9.94 -4.30
C LEU A 231 9.69 11.24 -5.09
N THR A 232 10.88 11.83 -5.06
CA THR A 232 11.16 13.15 -5.68
C THR A 232 11.87 13.03 -7.04
N GLY A 233 12.51 11.89 -7.32
CA GLY A 233 13.31 11.65 -8.53
C GLY A 233 14.75 12.15 -8.44
N THR A 234 15.10 12.89 -7.38
CA THR A 234 16.44 13.46 -7.16
C THR A 234 16.96 13.09 -5.77
N PRO A 235 18.27 12.85 -5.60
CA PRO A 235 18.84 12.57 -4.29
C PRO A 235 18.81 13.82 -3.39
N PRO A 236 18.62 13.66 -2.06
CA PRO A 236 18.38 14.78 -1.13
C PRO A 236 19.57 15.75 -1.02
N PHE A 237 20.79 15.24 -1.13
CA PHE A 237 22.02 16.02 -0.92
C PHE A 237 22.83 16.24 -2.22
N ALA A 238 22.18 16.17 -3.39
CA ALA A 238 22.86 16.51 -4.64
C ALA A 238 23.38 17.95 -4.60
N ALA A 239 24.67 18.12 -4.86
CA ALA A 239 25.33 19.42 -4.91
C ALA A 239 26.39 19.45 -6.03
N ALA A 240 26.84 20.64 -6.40
CA ALA A 240 27.83 20.81 -7.48
C ALA A 240 29.23 20.34 -7.05
N SER A 241 29.58 20.52 -5.76
CA SER A 241 30.86 20.08 -5.20
C SER A 241 30.69 19.00 -4.12
N LEU A 242 31.67 18.10 -4.01
CA LEU A 242 31.69 17.09 -2.95
C LEU A 242 31.75 17.70 -1.55
N SER A 243 32.44 18.85 -1.41
CA SER A 243 32.55 19.54 -0.12
C SER A 243 31.19 20.09 0.33
N GLU A 244 30.45 20.74 -0.58
CA GLU A 244 29.11 21.26 -0.30
C GLU A 244 28.13 20.12 0.01
N MET A 245 28.19 19.02 -0.73
CA MET A 245 27.40 17.82 -0.46
C MET A 245 27.65 17.28 0.96
N TYR A 246 28.92 17.15 1.36
CA TYR A 246 29.26 16.68 2.71
C TYR A 246 28.83 17.66 3.80
N GLN A 247 28.88 18.96 3.54
CA GLN A 247 28.35 19.97 4.46
C GLN A 247 26.83 19.81 4.63
N ASN A 248 26.09 19.74 3.52
CA ASN A 248 24.64 19.52 3.53
C ASN A 248 24.25 18.21 4.24
N ILE A 249 25.03 17.14 4.04
CA ILE A 249 24.84 15.87 4.76
C ILE A 249 25.02 16.10 6.27
N CYS A 250 26.13 16.69 6.70
CA CYS A 250 26.42 16.93 8.12
C CYS A 250 25.36 17.81 8.80
N ASP A 251 24.84 18.81 8.10
CA ASP A 251 23.83 19.72 8.60
C ASP A 251 22.40 19.16 8.52
N GLY A 252 22.21 18.01 7.85
CA GLY A 252 20.88 17.47 7.54
C GLY A 252 20.06 18.36 6.62
N HIS A 253 20.72 19.20 5.81
CA HIS A 253 20.07 20.19 4.96
C HIS A 253 19.75 19.60 3.58
N TYR A 254 18.47 19.44 3.28
CA TYR A 254 17.98 19.02 1.98
C TYR A 254 16.67 19.74 1.61
N PRO A 255 16.30 19.83 0.33
CA PRO A 255 15.06 20.50 -0.08
C PRO A 255 13.81 19.78 0.46
N GLU A 256 13.00 20.50 1.23
CA GLU A 256 11.75 19.97 1.80
C GLU A 256 10.74 19.60 0.68
N PRO A 257 10.31 18.32 0.59
CA PRO A 257 9.48 17.87 -0.53
C PRO A 257 7.98 18.14 -0.24
N ALA A 258 7.59 19.42 -0.30
CA ALA A 258 6.24 19.90 0.07
C ALA A 258 5.07 19.24 -0.70
N HIS A 259 5.34 18.62 -1.85
CA HIS A 259 4.36 17.91 -2.66
C HIS A 259 3.99 16.51 -2.13
N LEU A 260 4.73 15.99 -1.14
CA LEU A 260 4.50 14.68 -0.53
C LEU A 260 3.53 14.77 0.66
N SER A 261 2.94 13.63 1.03
CA SER A 261 2.06 13.55 2.19
C SER A 261 2.78 13.95 3.49
N PRO A 262 2.07 14.51 4.49
CA PRO A 262 2.65 14.82 5.79
C PRO A 262 3.35 13.60 6.43
N ASN A 263 2.79 12.40 6.27
CA ASN A 263 3.35 11.17 6.82
C ASN A 263 4.68 10.82 6.13
N ALA A 264 4.76 10.93 4.80
CA ALA A 264 6.00 10.72 4.07
C ALA A 264 7.11 11.71 4.47
N ARG A 265 6.76 12.99 4.61
CA ARG A 265 7.71 14.05 5.02
C ARG A 265 8.25 13.82 6.43
N ARG A 266 7.37 13.51 7.39
CA ARG A 266 7.77 13.18 8.78
C ARG A 266 8.70 11.97 8.82
N LEU A 267 8.38 10.91 8.07
CA LEU A 267 9.23 9.71 8.04
C LEU A 267 10.60 9.99 7.42
N ILE A 268 10.67 10.73 6.31
CA ILE A 268 11.93 11.14 5.69
C ILE A 268 12.79 11.91 6.68
N ALA A 269 12.24 12.91 7.37
CA ALA A 269 12.97 13.72 8.34
C ALA A 269 13.56 12.89 9.48
N ARG A 270 12.79 11.90 9.99
CA ARG A 270 13.27 10.98 11.04
C ARG A 270 14.37 10.03 10.54
N LEU A 271 14.26 9.51 9.31
CA LEU A 271 15.28 8.65 8.71
C LEU A 271 16.58 9.42 8.42
N LEU A 272 16.46 10.71 8.06
CA LEU A 272 17.56 11.62 7.75
C LEU A 272 17.97 12.52 8.94
N ALA A 273 17.71 12.08 10.17
CA ALA A 273 18.20 12.79 11.35
C ALA A 273 19.74 12.77 11.40
N PRO A 274 20.43 13.93 11.58
CA PRO A 274 21.89 13.98 11.62
C PRO A 274 22.48 13.12 12.74
N ASP A 275 21.85 13.16 13.91
CA ASP A 275 22.19 12.27 15.02
C ASP A 275 21.70 10.84 14.73
N PRO A 276 22.59 9.83 14.66
CA PRO A 276 22.19 8.44 14.48
C PRO A 276 21.29 7.88 15.58
N ALA A 277 21.29 8.46 16.80
CA ALA A 277 20.44 8.01 17.92
C ALA A 277 18.97 8.40 17.73
N GLU A 278 18.69 9.48 17.02
CA GLU A 278 17.34 9.98 16.74
C GLU A 278 16.65 9.21 15.59
N ARG A 279 17.41 8.40 14.85
CA ARG A 279 16.87 7.59 13.75
C ARG A 279 16.05 6.42 14.30
N PRO A 280 14.91 6.08 13.67
CA PRO A 280 14.01 5.05 14.19
C PRO A 280 14.62 3.65 14.15
N ASN A 281 14.25 2.79 15.11
CA ASN A 281 14.57 1.36 15.05
C ASN A 281 13.73 0.66 13.95
N LEU A 282 14.38 -0.17 13.12
CA LEU A 282 13.73 -1.01 12.10
C LEU A 282 12.62 -1.93 12.64
N ASP A 283 12.69 -2.36 13.90
CA ASP A 283 11.68 -3.24 14.51
C ASP A 283 10.30 -2.57 14.59
N HIS A 284 10.25 -1.26 14.76
CA HIS A 284 9.01 -0.47 14.86
C HIS A 284 8.74 0.39 13.62
N LEU A 285 9.65 0.41 12.64
CA LEU A 285 9.53 1.32 11.49
C LEU A 285 8.29 1.05 10.64
N LEU A 286 7.83 -0.21 10.57
CA LEU A 286 6.60 -0.58 9.85
C LEU A 286 5.32 -0.14 10.57
N GLN A 287 5.41 0.32 11.81
CA GLN A 287 4.28 0.87 12.59
C GLN A 287 4.10 2.39 12.36
N ASP A 288 5.02 3.03 11.64
CA ASP A 288 4.92 4.45 11.31
C ASP A 288 3.66 4.76 10.48
N ASP A 289 3.07 5.93 10.72
CA ASP A 289 1.87 6.43 10.04
C ASP A 289 1.95 6.37 8.51
N PHE A 290 3.15 6.51 7.94
CA PHE A 290 3.35 6.32 6.52
C PHE A 290 2.86 4.95 6.08
N PHE A 291 3.23 3.88 6.78
CA PHE A 291 2.85 2.51 6.46
C PHE A 291 1.45 2.14 6.93
N THR A 292 1.03 2.58 8.13
CA THR A 292 -0.22 2.14 8.76
C THR A 292 -1.45 2.90 8.30
N GLN A 293 -1.31 4.19 7.94
CA GLN A 293 -2.44 5.02 7.47
C GLN A 293 -2.56 5.08 5.94
N GLY A 294 -1.59 4.54 5.20
CA GLY A 294 -1.57 4.54 3.73
C GLY A 294 -1.89 3.19 3.09
N PHE A 295 -2.65 3.17 1.98
CA PHE A 295 -2.96 1.94 1.21
C PHE A 295 -1.70 1.24 0.68
N THR A 296 -1.27 0.12 1.25
CA THR A 296 -0.08 -0.64 0.81
C THR A 296 -0.52 -1.83 -0.04
N PRO A 297 -0.12 -1.91 -1.32
CA PRO A 297 -0.51 -3.03 -2.17
C PRO A 297 0.15 -4.32 -1.68
N GLU A 298 -0.53 -5.47 -1.83
CA GLU A 298 0.05 -6.75 -1.47
C GLU A 298 1.06 -7.25 -2.50
N ARG A 299 0.88 -6.87 -3.77
CA ARG A 299 1.70 -7.27 -4.91
C ARG A 299 1.81 -6.14 -5.92
N MET A 300 2.92 -6.12 -6.64
CA MET A 300 3.19 -5.15 -7.70
C MET A 300 3.06 -5.80 -9.07
N PRO A 301 2.26 -5.23 -10.00
CA PRO A 301 2.15 -5.81 -11.33
C PRO A 301 3.46 -5.61 -12.12
N PRO A 302 3.85 -6.56 -12.99
CA PRO A 302 5.14 -6.49 -13.69
C PRO A 302 5.35 -5.23 -14.55
N HIS A 303 4.27 -4.64 -15.08
CA HIS A 303 4.33 -3.41 -15.87
C HIS A 303 4.76 -2.19 -15.06
N SER A 304 4.66 -2.24 -13.72
CA SER A 304 5.08 -1.14 -12.82
C SER A 304 6.54 -0.74 -12.96
N ARG A 305 7.35 -1.61 -13.57
CA ARG A 305 8.73 -1.28 -13.93
C ARG A 305 8.85 -0.13 -14.93
N HIS A 306 7.86 0.04 -15.82
CA HIS A 306 7.93 0.98 -16.95
C HIS A 306 6.84 2.05 -16.90
N SER A 307 5.67 1.73 -16.33
CA SER A 307 4.56 2.67 -16.18
C SER A 307 4.02 2.66 -14.75
N PRO A 308 3.42 3.75 -14.25
CA PRO A 308 2.75 3.75 -12.96
C PRO A 308 1.72 2.64 -12.85
N PRO A 309 1.73 1.81 -11.78
CA PRO A 309 0.63 0.91 -11.49
C PRO A 309 -0.64 1.73 -11.35
N VAL A 310 -1.66 1.31 -12.07
CA VAL A 310 -3.02 1.67 -11.71
C VAL A 310 -3.43 0.69 -10.63
N PHE A 311 -3.27 1.08 -9.36
CA PHE A 311 -3.86 0.31 -8.28
C PHE A 311 -5.38 0.41 -8.47
N THR A 312 -6.02 -0.71 -8.78
CA THR A 312 -7.46 -0.79 -8.97
C THR A 312 -8.19 -0.72 -7.63
N PHE A 313 -8.14 0.44 -6.99
CA PHE A 313 -9.29 1.09 -6.37
C PHE A 313 -9.33 2.50 -6.97
N PRO A 314 -10.50 2.96 -7.43
CA PRO A 314 -10.63 3.87 -8.57
C PRO A 314 -9.66 5.04 -8.63
N GLN A 315 -8.92 5.19 -9.72
CA GLN A 315 -8.56 6.51 -10.23
C GLN A 315 -8.77 6.52 -11.74
N PRO A 316 -9.61 7.43 -12.25
CA PRO A 316 -9.23 8.09 -13.49
C PRO A 316 -9.69 9.53 -13.49
N LEU A 317 -9.30 10.35 -12.52
CA LEU A 317 -9.88 11.69 -12.43
C LEU A 317 -8.90 12.79 -11.99
N GLY A 318 -7.60 12.51 -11.79
CA GLY A 318 -6.63 13.46 -11.25
C GLY A 318 -6.52 14.81 -11.98
N SER A 319 -6.68 14.84 -13.32
CA SER A 319 -6.67 16.10 -14.09
C SER A 319 -7.98 16.89 -13.97
N LEU A 320 -9.13 16.21 -13.91
CA LEU A 320 -10.45 16.80 -13.69
C LEU A 320 -10.66 17.24 -12.24
N PHE A 321 -10.25 16.43 -11.27
CA PHE A 321 -10.29 16.72 -9.84
C PHE A 321 -9.40 17.88 -9.42
N ARG A 322 -8.34 18.19 -10.19
CA ARG A 322 -7.55 19.42 -10.02
C ARG A 322 -8.38 20.65 -10.35
N LYS A 323 -9.13 20.63 -11.46
CA LYS A 323 -10.04 21.70 -11.87
C LYS A 323 -11.24 21.84 -10.92
N VAL A 324 -11.83 20.73 -10.48
CA VAL A 324 -12.94 20.74 -9.52
C VAL A 324 -12.49 21.14 -8.10
N GLY A 325 -11.29 20.70 -7.67
CA GLY A 325 -10.70 21.11 -6.39
C GLY A 325 -10.43 22.61 -6.32
N GLN A 326 -9.97 23.23 -7.40
CA GLN A 326 -9.80 24.68 -7.50
C GLN A 326 -11.14 25.45 -7.36
N LEU A 327 -12.25 24.89 -7.84
CA LEU A 327 -13.59 25.47 -7.69
C LEU A 327 -14.17 25.30 -6.27
N LEU A 328 -13.75 24.27 -5.53
CA LEU A 328 -14.15 24.03 -4.13
C LEU A 328 -13.39 24.95 -3.16
N SER A 329 -12.13 25.26 -3.43
CA SER A 329 -11.31 26.16 -2.61
C SER A 329 -11.76 27.61 -2.64
N THR A 330 -12.49 28.05 -3.67
CA THR A 330 -12.98 29.43 -3.80
C THR A 330 -14.36 29.67 -3.16
N GLN A 331 -15.04 28.62 -2.69
CA GLN A 331 -16.38 28.72 -2.11
C GLN A 331 -16.43 28.49 -0.59
N CYS A 332 -15.31 28.10 0.02
CA CYS A 332 -15.15 28.16 1.47
C CYS A 332 -14.53 29.51 1.85
N GLY A 333 -15.37 30.44 2.30
CA GLY A 333 -14.89 31.63 3.00
C GLY A 333 -14.11 31.24 4.27
N PRO A 334 -13.14 32.06 4.70
CA PRO A 334 -12.37 31.78 5.90
C PRO A 334 -13.30 31.79 7.14
N PRO A 335 -12.97 31.05 8.22
CA PRO A 335 -13.56 31.34 9.51
C PRO A 335 -13.19 32.78 9.91
N CYS A 336 -14.20 33.56 10.30
CA CYS A 336 -14.04 34.96 10.71
C CYS A 336 -12.97 35.10 11.81
N PRO A 337 -12.12 36.14 11.76
CA PRO A 337 -11.25 36.51 12.85
C PRO A 337 -12.04 37.36 13.86
N PHE A 338 -12.19 36.90 15.09
CA PHE A 338 -12.56 37.78 16.20
C PHE A 338 -11.26 38.22 16.88
N THR A 339 -10.91 39.48 16.66
CA THR A 339 -9.82 40.19 17.36
C THR A 339 -10.29 40.69 18.73
N SER A 340 -9.36 40.62 19.66
CA SER A 340 -9.36 41.00 21.07
C SER A 340 -9.63 42.48 21.38
N LYS A 341 -10.17 42.75 22.58
CA LYS A 341 -9.79 43.92 23.40
C LYS A 341 -9.94 43.63 24.90
N GLU A 342 -8.97 44.13 25.65
CA GLU A 342 -8.57 43.88 27.03
C GLU A 342 -9.53 44.42 28.12
N ALA A 343 -9.47 43.83 29.32
CA ALA A 343 -9.20 44.55 30.57
C ALA A 343 -8.93 43.58 31.75
N SER A 344 -7.74 43.71 32.35
CA SER A 344 -7.45 43.64 33.80
C SER A 344 -7.49 42.30 34.57
N GLY A 345 -6.34 41.85 35.10
CA GLY A 345 -6.21 40.79 36.12
C GLY A 345 -6.47 41.30 37.56
N PRO A 346 -5.91 40.70 38.65
CA PRO A 346 -5.18 39.44 38.80
C PRO A 346 -5.75 38.52 39.93
N GLY A 347 -5.25 37.28 40.09
CA GLY A 347 -5.51 36.50 41.31
C GLY A 347 -5.12 35.01 41.26
N GLU A 348 -3.96 34.70 41.88
CA GLU A 348 -3.63 33.57 42.77
C GLU A 348 -3.98 32.10 42.38
N GLY A 349 -2.97 31.21 42.51
CA GLY A 349 -3.04 29.74 42.31
C GLY A 349 -3.74 28.98 43.46
N PRO A 350 -3.40 27.70 43.75
CA PRO A 350 -2.44 26.78 43.13
C PRO A 350 -3.02 25.39 42.75
N GLU A 351 -2.21 24.55 42.08
CA GLU A 351 -2.33 23.09 42.15
C GLU A 351 -1.97 22.56 43.55
N PRO A 352 -2.38 21.33 43.88
CA PRO A 352 -1.36 20.31 44.14
C PRO A 352 -1.68 18.90 43.57
N ASP A 353 -0.63 18.23 43.08
CA ASP A 353 -0.07 16.95 43.57
C ASP A 353 -1.00 15.97 44.32
N SER A 354 -0.89 14.64 44.31
CA SER A 354 -0.08 13.61 43.64
C SER A 354 -0.39 12.28 44.39
N VAL A 355 -0.23 11.12 43.73
CA VAL A 355 0.05 9.77 44.30
C VAL A 355 -1.04 9.06 45.15
N ASP A 356 -1.45 7.83 44.78
CA ASP A 356 -0.88 6.59 45.35
C ASP A 356 -1.45 5.28 44.75
N TRP A 357 -0.57 4.28 44.76
CA TRP A 357 -0.69 2.93 44.23
C TRP A 357 -1.09 1.91 45.30
N GLY A 358 -1.85 0.89 44.87
CA GLY A 358 -1.64 -0.50 45.32
C GLY A 358 -2.63 -1.08 46.34
N SER A 359 -3.32 -2.16 45.97
CA SER A 359 -2.87 -3.54 46.29
C SER A 359 -3.96 -4.59 46.05
N GLU A 360 -3.47 -5.79 45.75
CA GLU A 360 -4.13 -6.99 45.23
C GLU A 360 -5.08 -7.69 46.21
N ALA A 361 -6.08 -8.40 45.65
CA ALA A 361 -6.58 -9.66 46.22
C ALA A 361 -7.07 -10.61 45.11
N SER A 362 -6.30 -11.69 44.96
CA SER A 362 -6.50 -13.02 44.35
C SER A 362 -7.90 -13.51 43.91
N LEU A 363 -7.96 -13.90 42.63
CA LEU A 363 -8.31 -15.22 42.04
C LEU A 363 -9.29 -16.17 42.76
N SER A 364 -10.46 -16.41 42.12
CA SER A 364 -10.95 -17.77 41.83
C SER A 364 -11.96 -17.84 40.66
N GLU A 365 -11.64 -18.72 39.71
CA GLU A 365 -12.52 -19.55 38.85
C GLU A 365 -13.36 -18.98 37.67
N ARG A 366 -12.70 -18.98 36.50
CA ARG A 366 -13.09 -19.60 35.21
C ARG A 366 -14.56 -19.48 34.72
N ARG A 367 -14.78 -18.58 33.76
CA ARG A 367 -15.47 -18.89 32.49
C ARG A 367 -14.69 -18.25 31.34
N ALA A 368 -14.32 -19.06 30.35
CA ALA A 368 -13.58 -18.64 29.16
C ALA A 368 -14.37 -17.57 28.39
N HIS A 369 -13.80 -16.37 28.26
CA HIS A 369 -14.22 -15.37 27.28
C HIS A 369 -13.16 -15.31 26.19
N CYS A 370 -13.56 -15.61 24.97
CA CYS A 370 -12.76 -15.30 23.78
C CYS A 370 -12.43 -13.79 23.80
N PRO A 371 -11.18 -13.37 23.50
CA PRO A 371 -10.88 -11.96 23.41
C PRO A 371 -11.63 -11.38 22.20
N GLN A 372 -12.48 -10.38 22.47
CA GLN A 372 -13.13 -9.56 21.45
C GLN A 372 -12.05 -8.98 20.53
N ALA A 373 -12.08 -9.38 19.27
CA ALA A 373 -11.22 -8.81 18.25
C ALA A 373 -11.59 -7.33 18.07
N LEU A 374 -10.67 -6.43 18.39
CA LEU A 374 -10.84 -4.99 18.21
C LEU A 374 -11.06 -4.69 16.71
N VAL A 375 -12.24 -4.18 16.36
CA VAL A 375 -12.57 -3.85 14.97
C VAL A 375 -11.83 -2.57 14.60
N HIS A 376 -10.79 -2.68 13.75
CA HIS A 376 -10.05 -1.53 13.26
C HIS A 376 -10.85 -0.78 12.18
N LEU A 377 -11.42 0.36 12.56
CA LEU A 377 -12.12 1.28 11.69
C LEU A 377 -11.14 2.03 10.75
N LEU A 378 -11.35 1.95 9.44
CA LEU A 378 -10.49 2.57 8.43
C LEU A 378 -11.10 3.84 7.83
N THR A 379 -12.42 3.89 7.68
CA THR A 379 -13.13 4.98 7.00
C THR A 379 -14.57 5.00 7.51
N GLN A 380 -15.13 6.18 7.74
CA GLN A 380 -16.53 6.35 8.12
C GLN A 380 -17.10 7.68 7.62
N GLY A 381 -18.40 7.74 7.43
CA GLY A 381 -19.12 8.98 7.19
C GLY A 381 -20.61 8.80 7.44
N THR A 382 -21.25 9.88 7.89
CA THR A 382 -22.67 9.92 8.26
C THR A 382 -23.32 11.16 7.66
N LEU A 383 -24.53 11.02 7.16
CA LEU A 383 -25.35 12.15 6.72
C LEU A 383 -25.70 13.04 7.91
N ARG A 384 -25.62 14.36 7.71
CA ARG A 384 -25.90 15.36 8.75
C ARG A 384 -27.40 15.35 9.12
N SER A 385 -27.69 15.28 10.42
CA SER A 385 -29.05 15.45 10.96
C SER A 385 -29.47 16.91 11.00
N ASP A 386 -30.77 17.18 10.86
CA ASP A 386 -31.33 18.52 11.06
C ASP A 386 -31.39 18.84 12.56
N PRO A 387 -30.77 19.95 13.05
CA PRO A 387 -30.85 20.35 14.44
C PRO A 387 -32.26 20.77 14.90
N ALA A 388 -33.19 21.04 13.97
CA ALA A 388 -34.57 21.45 14.26
C ALA A 388 -35.63 20.35 14.01
N GLY A 389 -35.24 19.19 13.50
CA GLY A 389 -36.14 18.05 13.25
C GLY A 389 -36.36 17.18 14.49
N PRO A 390 -37.37 16.27 14.49
CA PRO A 390 -37.49 15.27 15.53
C PRO A 390 -36.16 14.50 15.65
N GLN A 391 -35.66 14.29 16.88
CA GLN A 391 -34.42 13.58 17.17
C GLN A 391 -34.53 12.09 16.75
N GLU A 392 -34.48 11.79 15.46
CA GLU A 392 -34.12 10.46 14.98
C GLU A 392 -32.60 10.36 15.02
N SER A 393 -32.08 9.87 16.16
CA SER A 393 -30.65 9.68 16.34
C SER A 393 -30.12 8.61 15.37
N PRO A 394 -28.84 8.72 14.92
CA PRO A 394 -28.17 7.67 14.16
C PRO A 394 -28.20 6.29 14.84
N GLU A 395 -28.39 6.28 16.17
CA GLU A 395 -28.51 5.08 17.00
C GLU A 395 -29.79 4.29 16.68
N THR A 396 -30.88 4.95 16.28
CA THR A 396 -32.18 4.30 15.99
C THR A 396 -32.13 3.41 14.75
N GLU A 397 -31.38 3.80 13.72
CA GLU A 397 -31.26 3.05 12.46
C GLU A 397 -30.24 1.93 12.53
N VAL A 398 -29.13 2.16 13.23
CA VAL A 398 -28.18 1.09 13.57
C VAL A 398 -28.87 0.06 14.45
N ALA A 399 -29.68 0.49 15.43
CA ALA A 399 -30.51 -0.39 16.23
C ALA A 399 -31.56 -1.13 15.37
N ALA A 400 -32.18 -0.48 14.38
CA ALA A 400 -33.09 -1.13 13.44
C ALA A 400 -32.40 -2.20 12.60
N ALA A 401 -31.21 -1.90 12.07
CA ALA A 401 -30.39 -2.85 11.33
C ALA A 401 -29.96 -4.05 12.20
N ILE A 402 -29.59 -3.80 13.47
CA ILE A 402 -29.28 -4.83 14.46
C ILE A 402 -30.50 -5.71 14.74
N ARG A 403 -31.69 -5.11 14.98
CA ARG A 403 -32.94 -5.87 15.17
C ARG A 403 -33.26 -6.74 13.97
N ASN A 404 -33.14 -6.19 12.75
CA ASN A 404 -33.37 -6.90 11.50
C ASN A 404 -32.40 -8.09 11.31
N LEU A 405 -31.13 -7.95 11.70
CA LEU A 405 -30.16 -9.04 11.70
C LEU A 405 -30.44 -10.10 12.76
N GLN A 406 -30.89 -9.69 13.95
CA GLN A 406 -31.28 -10.60 15.02
C GLN A 406 -32.50 -11.45 14.62
N LEU A 407 -33.50 -10.84 13.98
CA LEU A 407 -34.66 -11.56 13.43
C LEU A 407 -34.26 -12.66 12.42
N CYS A 408 -33.19 -12.45 11.65
CA CYS A 408 -32.64 -13.45 10.74
C CYS A 408 -31.92 -14.62 11.46
N LEU A 409 -31.58 -14.46 12.74
CA LEU A 409 -30.77 -15.41 13.51
C LEU A 409 -31.60 -16.24 14.51
N ASP A 410 -32.85 -15.85 14.80
CA ASP A 410 -33.76 -16.57 15.70
C ASP A 410 -34.44 -17.77 15.02
N ALA A 411 -34.58 -18.89 15.76
CA ALA A 411 -34.64 -20.25 15.22
C ALA A 411 -36.05 -20.88 15.09
N GLY A 412 -36.26 -21.68 14.04
CA GLY A 412 -37.27 -22.76 13.92
C GLY A 412 -36.67 -24.05 13.31
N PRO A 413 -37.34 -25.22 13.40
CA PRO A 413 -36.75 -26.53 13.09
C PRO A 413 -36.57 -26.80 11.59
N VAL A 414 -35.69 -27.76 11.32
CA VAL A 414 -35.02 -28.10 10.05
C VAL A 414 -35.99 -28.66 8.99
N ALA A 415 -36.00 -28.09 7.79
CA ALA A 415 -36.55 -28.70 6.59
C ALA A 415 -35.44 -29.30 5.71
N THR A 416 -35.79 -30.36 4.97
CA THR A 416 -34.87 -31.29 4.29
C THR A 416 -34.57 -30.96 2.82
N GLN A 417 -35.05 -29.85 2.26
CA GLN A 417 -34.77 -29.47 0.86
C GLN A 417 -34.69 -27.95 0.66
N ASP A 418 -33.77 -27.52 -0.21
CA ASP A 418 -33.61 -26.13 -0.66
C ASP A 418 -34.80 -25.71 -1.54
N PRO A 419 -35.52 -24.61 -1.23
CA PRO A 419 -36.53 -24.07 -2.14
C PRO A 419 -35.86 -23.37 -3.34
N PRO A 420 -36.47 -23.41 -4.53
CA PRO A 420 -35.97 -22.70 -5.71
C PRO A 420 -36.01 -21.19 -5.47
N GLY A 421 -34.84 -20.53 -5.48
CA GLY A 421 -34.70 -19.09 -5.29
C GLY A 421 -35.47 -18.31 -6.38
N GLY A 422 -36.62 -17.75 -6.00
CA GLY A 422 -37.62 -17.22 -6.95
C GLY A 422 -37.85 -15.71 -6.92
N GLN A 423 -37.03 -14.91 -6.22
CA GLN A 423 -37.25 -13.45 -6.14
C GLN A 423 -36.11 -12.65 -6.79
N GLN A 424 -36.46 -11.57 -7.49
CA GLN A 424 -35.49 -10.63 -8.03
C GLN A 424 -34.74 -9.94 -6.88
N PRO A 425 -33.42 -9.70 -7.01
CA PRO A 425 -32.64 -9.07 -5.97
C PRO A 425 -33.16 -7.64 -5.69
N PRO A 426 -33.11 -7.17 -4.43
CA PRO A 426 -33.51 -5.81 -4.08
C PRO A 426 -32.58 -4.80 -4.74
N LEU A 427 -32.99 -3.52 -4.74
CA LEU A 427 -32.11 -2.44 -5.16
C LEU A 427 -30.88 -2.39 -4.24
N TRP A 428 -29.68 -2.41 -4.83
CA TRP A 428 -28.44 -2.49 -4.07
C TRP A 428 -27.31 -1.74 -4.76
N ALA A 429 -26.17 -1.54 -4.09
CA ALA A 429 -25.02 -0.80 -4.62
C ALA A 429 -23.87 -1.74 -5.04
N PRO A 430 -23.89 -2.32 -6.26
CA PRO A 430 -22.84 -3.22 -6.74
C PRO A 430 -21.45 -2.59 -6.75
N ARG A 431 -21.40 -1.28 -6.96
CA ARG A 431 -20.15 -0.58 -7.23
C ARG A 431 -20.07 0.67 -6.37
N TRP A 432 -18.87 0.91 -5.85
CA TRP A 432 -18.59 2.02 -4.96
C TRP A 432 -17.14 2.47 -5.07
N VAL A 433 -16.87 3.64 -4.53
CA VAL A 433 -15.57 4.30 -4.53
C VAL A 433 -15.41 5.12 -3.27
N ASP A 434 -14.32 4.89 -2.54
CA ASP A 434 -14.00 5.65 -1.34
C ASP A 434 -13.00 6.78 -1.65
N TYR A 435 -13.50 8.02 -1.62
CA TYR A 435 -12.71 9.24 -1.59
C TYR A 435 -13.07 10.11 -0.37
N SER A 436 -13.48 9.48 0.75
CA SER A 436 -14.00 10.16 1.95
C SER A 436 -13.05 11.24 2.49
N SER A 437 -11.74 11.02 2.37
CA SER A 437 -10.70 11.96 2.82
C SER A 437 -10.65 13.27 2.00
N LYS A 438 -11.17 13.28 0.77
CA LYS A 438 -11.04 14.42 -0.15
C LYS A 438 -12.36 14.95 -0.72
N TYR A 439 -13.27 14.07 -1.11
CA TYR A 439 -14.50 14.43 -1.82
C TYR A 439 -15.75 13.81 -1.20
N GLY A 440 -15.65 12.59 -0.65
CA GLY A 440 -16.79 11.83 -0.16
C GLY A 440 -16.79 10.39 -0.66
N PHE A 441 -17.81 9.63 -0.27
CA PHE A 441 -18.02 8.25 -0.65
C PHE A 441 -19.02 8.16 -1.80
N GLY A 442 -18.61 7.60 -2.94
CA GLY A 442 -19.45 7.45 -4.13
C GLY A 442 -19.95 6.02 -4.32
N TYR A 443 -21.16 5.85 -4.82
CA TYR A 443 -21.74 4.55 -5.13
C TYR A 443 -22.61 4.60 -6.39
N GLN A 444 -22.83 3.42 -6.99
CA GLN A 444 -23.77 3.20 -8.07
C GLN A 444 -24.68 2.03 -7.72
N LEU A 445 -25.97 2.24 -7.89
CA LEU A 445 -27.04 1.30 -7.63
C LEU A 445 -27.29 0.37 -8.83
N SER A 446 -27.99 -0.73 -8.59
CA SER A 446 -28.36 -1.73 -9.59
C SER A 446 -29.25 -1.17 -10.71
N ASP A 447 -30.06 -0.15 -10.43
CA ASP A 447 -30.88 0.60 -11.42
C ASP A 447 -30.06 1.57 -12.30
N GLY A 448 -28.74 1.68 -12.03
CA GLY A 448 -27.84 2.60 -12.72
C GLY A 448 -27.74 4.00 -12.09
N GLY A 449 -28.60 4.33 -11.13
CA GLY A 449 -28.53 5.56 -10.35
C GLY A 449 -27.24 5.64 -9.53
N SER A 450 -26.72 6.85 -9.34
CA SER A 450 -25.43 7.05 -8.66
C SER A 450 -25.55 8.12 -7.58
N GLY A 451 -24.80 7.98 -6.49
CA GLY A 451 -24.85 8.92 -5.38
C GLY A 451 -23.50 9.15 -4.74
N VAL A 452 -23.37 10.28 -4.04
CA VAL A 452 -22.18 10.68 -3.29
C VAL A 452 -22.60 11.22 -1.92
N LEU A 453 -22.04 10.64 -0.86
CA LEU A 453 -22.06 11.21 0.48
C LEU A 453 -20.79 12.04 0.67
N PHE A 454 -20.92 13.36 0.75
CA PHE A 454 -19.81 14.30 0.83
C PHE A 454 -19.23 14.38 2.24
N ARG A 455 -17.97 14.85 2.32
CA ARG A 455 -17.25 15.04 3.60
C ARG A 455 -17.95 16.01 4.56
N ASP A 456 -18.72 16.96 4.03
CA ASP A 456 -19.48 17.93 4.83
C ASP A 456 -20.79 17.35 5.41
N GLY A 457 -21.04 16.05 5.21
CA GLY A 457 -22.23 15.36 5.71
C GLY A 457 -23.46 15.57 4.83
N THR A 458 -23.33 16.14 3.63
CA THR A 458 -24.44 16.26 2.67
C THR A 458 -24.44 15.12 1.66
N HIS A 459 -25.56 14.85 1.01
CA HIS A 459 -25.67 13.81 -0.01
C HIS A 459 -26.23 14.36 -1.32
N MET A 460 -25.74 13.84 -2.45
CA MET A 460 -26.30 14.14 -3.77
C MET A 460 -26.37 12.89 -4.62
N ALA A 461 -27.48 12.68 -5.32
CA ALA A 461 -27.69 11.56 -6.22
C ALA A 461 -28.21 11.98 -7.59
N LEU A 462 -27.83 11.20 -8.59
CA LEU A 462 -28.34 11.24 -9.96
C LEU A 462 -29.29 10.05 -10.17
N ARG A 463 -30.55 10.35 -10.52
CA ARG A 463 -31.63 9.37 -10.67
C ARG A 463 -32.09 9.20 -12.12
N PRO A 464 -32.17 7.95 -12.64
CA PRO A 464 -32.90 7.63 -13.88
C PRO A 464 -34.42 7.45 -13.61
N PRO A 465 -35.30 7.64 -14.62
CA PRO A 465 -35.09 8.26 -15.92
C PRO A 465 -35.10 9.81 -15.82
N GLY A 466 -34.39 10.51 -16.72
CA GLY A 466 -34.45 11.98 -16.79
C GLY A 466 -33.29 12.75 -16.13
N SER A 467 -32.28 12.07 -15.56
CA SER A 467 -31.10 12.71 -14.96
C SER A 467 -31.42 13.75 -13.88
N HIS A 468 -32.43 13.45 -13.05
CA HIS A 468 -32.78 14.30 -11.92
C HIS A 468 -31.66 14.27 -10.87
N ILE A 469 -31.36 15.44 -10.33
CA ILE A 469 -30.39 15.62 -9.24
C ILE A 469 -31.19 15.76 -7.94
N CYS A 470 -30.98 14.82 -7.03
CA CYS A 470 -31.51 14.84 -5.67
C CYS A 470 -30.39 15.30 -4.74
N TYR A 471 -30.61 16.38 -3.99
CA TYR A 471 -29.66 16.91 -3.01
C TYR A 471 -30.29 16.91 -1.62
N LEU A 472 -29.55 16.37 -0.65
CA LEU A 472 -29.95 16.33 0.74
C LEU A 472 -28.89 17.08 1.57
N PRO A 473 -29.14 18.34 1.95
CA PRO A 473 -28.25 19.07 2.85
C PRO A 473 -28.29 18.52 4.29
N THR A 474 -29.45 18.03 4.71
CA THR A 474 -29.69 17.40 6.01
C THR A 474 -30.71 16.28 5.86
N ARG A 475 -30.74 15.36 6.84
CA ARG A 475 -31.76 14.32 6.95
C ARG A 475 -33.17 14.93 6.89
N GLY A 476 -34.05 14.34 6.09
CA GLY A 476 -35.45 14.78 5.94
C GLY A 476 -35.67 15.95 4.98
N ARG A 477 -34.63 16.66 4.55
CA ARG A 477 -34.73 17.76 3.59
C ARG A 477 -34.25 17.33 2.21
N LEU A 478 -35.18 17.03 1.31
CA LEU A 478 -34.89 16.66 -0.07
C LEU A 478 -35.13 17.85 -1.01
N GLU A 479 -34.12 18.21 -1.77
CA GLU A 479 -34.20 19.20 -2.85
C GLU A 479 -33.97 18.49 -4.19
N THR A 480 -34.89 18.64 -5.15
CA THR A 480 -34.80 18.00 -6.47
C THR A 480 -34.66 19.05 -7.56
N PHE A 481 -33.69 18.84 -8.45
CA PHE A 481 -33.40 19.74 -9.56
C PHE A 481 -33.35 18.95 -10.87
N ALA A 482 -33.79 19.58 -11.97
CA ALA A 482 -33.35 19.11 -13.27
C ALA A 482 -31.86 19.45 -13.45
N LEU A 483 -31.14 18.67 -14.27
CA LEU A 483 -29.70 18.81 -14.45
C LEU A 483 -29.23 20.22 -14.85
N ARG A 484 -30.10 20.98 -15.52
CA ARG A 484 -29.86 22.35 -16.01
C ARG A 484 -30.15 23.44 -14.97
N ASP A 485 -30.95 23.10 -13.95
CA ASP A 485 -31.49 24.04 -12.97
C ASP A 485 -30.80 23.93 -11.60
N VAL A 486 -29.72 23.16 -11.51
CA VAL A 486 -28.95 23.01 -10.27
C VAL A 486 -28.33 24.36 -9.88
N PRO A 487 -28.58 24.86 -8.65
CA PRO A 487 -28.02 26.12 -8.19
C PRO A 487 -26.50 26.18 -8.33
N ARG A 488 -25.95 27.35 -8.71
CA ARG A 488 -24.50 27.54 -8.88
C ARG A 488 -23.70 27.15 -7.62
N ALA A 489 -24.27 27.38 -6.44
CA ALA A 489 -23.68 26.99 -5.15
C ALA A 489 -23.45 25.47 -5.01
N LEU A 490 -24.25 24.64 -5.70
CA LEU A 490 -24.09 23.19 -5.71
C LEU A 490 -23.24 22.69 -6.89
N GLY A 491 -22.75 23.59 -7.75
CA GLY A 491 -22.05 23.24 -8.99
C GLY A 491 -20.80 22.38 -8.78
N ALA A 492 -20.06 22.63 -7.69
CA ALA A 492 -18.87 21.84 -7.38
C ALA A 492 -19.20 20.42 -6.91
N LYS A 493 -20.26 20.26 -6.09
CA LYS A 493 -20.78 18.94 -5.68
C LYS A 493 -21.34 18.18 -6.87
N LEU A 494 -22.08 18.85 -7.75
CA LEU A 494 -22.56 18.29 -9.00
C LEU A 494 -21.41 17.82 -9.91
N ALA A 495 -20.32 18.58 -9.98
CA ALA A 495 -19.14 18.18 -10.73
C ALA A 495 -18.56 16.87 -10.19
N VAL A 496 -18.36 16.75 -8.87
CA VAL A 496 -17.90 15.51 -8.23
C VAL A 496 -18.84 14.33 -8.50
N LEU A 497 -20.16 14.53 -8.37
CA LEU A 497 -21.16 13.50 -8.65
C LEU A 497 -21.06 12.99 -10.09
N ARG A 498 -21.04 13.89 -11.08
CA ARG A 498 -20.88 13.53 -12.51
C ARG A 498 -19.59 12.77 -12.75
N LEU A 499 -18.54 13.17 -12.05
CA LEU A 499 -17.22 12.62 -12.18
C LEU A 499 -17.14 11.16 -11.71
N LEU A 500 -17.62 10.91 -10.50
CA LEU A 500 -17.69 9.58 -9.92
C LEU A 500 -18.69 8.69 -10.67
N THR A 501 -19.82 9.25 -11.10
CA THR A 501 -20.80 8.54 -11.93
C THR A 501 -20.17 8.07 -13.25
N GLY A 502 -19.52 8.96 -13.99
CA GLY A 502 -18.86 8.61 -15.26
C GLY A 502 -17.67 7.67 -15.07
N TYR A 503 -17.08 7.64 -13.88
CA TYR A 503 -16.11 6.61 -13.52
C TYR A 503 -16.77 5.23 -13.32
N LEU A 504 -17.78 5.15 -12.45
CA LEU A 504 -18.44 3.88 -12.09
C LEU A 504 -19.15 3.25 -13.30
N GLN A 505 -19.68 4.06 -14.21
CA GLN A 505 -20.27 3.62 -15.46
C GLN A 505 -19.25 3.08 -16.48
N ARG A 506 -18.04 3.63 -16.54
CA ARG A 506 -16.98 3.07 -17.42
C ARG A 506 -16.55 1.69 -16.96
N ARG A 507 -16.40 1.51 -15.65
CA ARG A 507 -16.12 0.19 -15.05
C ARG A 507 -17.18 -0.85 -15.41
N LEU A 508 -18.46 -0.46 -15.43
CA LEU A 508 -19.56 -1.34 -15.84
C LEU A 508 -19.36 -1.91 -17.25
N ARG A 509 -18.96 -1.04 -18.18
CA ARG A 509 -18.78 -1.39 -19.59
C ARG A 509 -17.57 -2.29 -19.79
N GLU A 510 -16.49 -2.06 -19.05
CA GLU A 510 -15.28 -2.88 -19.07
C GLU A 510 -15.52 -4.30 -18.52
N GLU A 511 -16.44 -4.45 -17.56
CA GLU A 511 -16.80 -5.74 -16.96
C GLU A 511 -17.90 -6.51 -17.74
N GLY A 512 -18.40 -5.95 -18.86
CA GLY A 512 -19.37 -6.62 -19.73
C GLY A 512 -20.77 -6.82 -19.13
N ALA A 513 -21.11 -6.11 -18.04
CA ALA A 513 -22.39 -6.27 -17.36
C ALA A 513 -23.40 -5.19 -17.81
N SER A 514 -24.61 -5.61 -18.21
CA SER A 514 -25.74 -4.71 -18.44
C SER A 514 -26.47 -4.42 -17.13
N PRO A 515 -27.02 -3.20 -16.91
CA PRO A 515 -27.93 -2.96 -15.81
C PRO A 515 -29.11 -3.92 -15.91
N ALA A 516 -29.39 -4.70 -14.86
CA ALA A 516 -30.58 -5.52 -14.82
C ALA A 516 -31.81 -4.58 -14.79
N PRO A 517 -32.91 -4.90 -15.51
CA PRO A 517 -34.14 -4.13 -15.41
C PRO A 517 -34.66 -4.22 -13.98
N GLN A 518 -34.53 -3.13 -13.23
CA GLN A 518 -34.97 -2.98 -11.85
C GLN A 518 -35.89 -1.77 -11.76
N PRO A 519 -36.86 -1.76 -10.83
CA PRO A 519 -37.66 -0.56 -10.57
C PRO A 519 -36.72 0.60 -10.16
N PRO A 520 -36.95 1.82 -10.69
CA PRO A 520 -36.12 2.96 -10.38
C PRO A 520 -36.19 3.26 -8.88
N ALA A 521 -35.04 3.56 -8.30
CA ALA A 521 -34.93 3.92 -6.90
C ALA A 521 -35.77 5.17 -6.56
N ALA A 522 -36.34 5.20 -5.36
CA ALA A 522 -37.03 6.38 -4.85
C ALA A 522 -36.11 7.61 -4.88
N LEU A 523 -36.67 8.78 -5.21
CA LEU A 523 -35.92 10.04 -5.31
C LEU A 523 -35.24 10.40 -3.97
N GLY A 524 -35.88 10.07 -2.85
CA GLY A 524 -35.35 10.31 -1.51
C GLY A 524 -34.36 9.28 -0.98
N LEU A 525 -34.09 8.19 -1.72
CA LEU A 525 -33.13 7.19 -1.27
C LEU A 525 -31.75 7.84 -1.13
N CYS A 526 -31.11 7.72 0.03
CA CYS A 526 -29.78 8.26 0.26
C CYS A 526 -28.93 7.31 1.10
N LEU A 527 -27.61 7.48 1.00
CA LEU A 527 -26.67 6.76 1.84
C LEU A 527 -26.55 7.52 3.15
N LEU A 528 -26.99 6.89 4.24
CA LEU A 528 -27.00 7.49 5.57
C LEU A 528 -25.66 7.34 6.26
N ARG A 529 -25.08 6.14 6.18
CA ARG A 529 -23.82 5.82 6.84
C ARG A 529 -23.01 4.82 6.02
N PHE A 530 -21.70 5.00 6.01
CA PHE A 530 -20.78 3.96 5.59
C PHE A 530 -19.69 3.75 6.64
N VAL A 531 -19.23 2.50 6.74
CA VAL A 531 -18.16 2.10 7.65
C VAL A 531 -17.29 1.08 6.93
N GLY A 532 -16.02 1.43 6.71
CA GLY A 532 -15.03 0.49 6.21
C GLY A 532 -14.06 0.06 7.30
N THR A 533 -13.79 -1.23 7.36
CA THR A 533 -12.84 -1.89 8.25
C THR A 533 -11.83 -2.67 7.42
N SER A 534 -10.80 -3.23 8.05
CA SER A 534 -9.83 -4.11 7.37
C SER A 534 -10.45 -5.38 6.78
N GLN A 535 -11.66 -5.75 7.20
CA GLN A 535 -12.31 -7.02 6.80
C GLN A 535 -13.59 -6.82 5.98
N ALA A 536 -14.30 -5.72 6.18
CA ALA A 536 -15.60 -5.47 5.56
C ALA A 536 -15.90 -3.99 5.34
N LEU A 537 -16.69 -3.70 4.31
CA LEU A 537 -17.34 -2.40 4.08
C LEU A 537 -18.84 -2.55 4.29
N LEU A 538 -19.40 -1.66 5.09
CA LEU A 538 -20.82 -1.57 5.42
C LEU A 538 -21.42 -0.28 4.85
N LEU A 539 -22.59 -0.39 4.23
CA LEU A 539 -23.39 0.71 3.69
C LEU A 539 -24.82 0.61 4.27
N LEU A 540 -25.32 1.71 4.82
CA LEU A 540 -26.68 1.82 5.34
C LEU A 540 -27.44 2.90 4.58
N PHE A 541 -28.56 2.53 3.97
CA PHE A 541 -29.43 3.40 3.18
C PHE A 541 -30.68 3.84 3.95
N SER A 542 -31.30 4.93 3.50
CA SER A 542 -32.48 5.54 4.14
C SER A 542 -33.77 4.73 4.06
N ASP A 543 -33.81 3.68 3.26
CA ASP A 543 -34.91 2.72 3.18
C ASP A 543 -34.69 1.51 4.11
N GLY A 544 -33.69 1.57 5.00
CA GLY A 544 -33.31 0.47 5.88
C GLY A 544 -32.45 -0.60 5.22
N THR A 545 -32.09 -0.44 3.94
CA THR A 545 -31.23 -1.40 3.24
C THR A 545 -29.82 -1.37 3.83
N LEU A 546 -29.36 -2.53 4.30
CA LEU A 546 -28.02 -2.75 4.82
C LEU A 546 -27.23 -3.62 3.84
N GLN A 547 -26.10 -3.10 3.35
CA GLN A 547 -25.20 -3.84 2.48
C GLN A 547 -23.83 -4.01 3.13
N VAL A 548 -23.28 -5.23 3.07
CA VAL A 548 -21.95 -5.57 3.56
C VAL A 548 -21.14 -6.29 2.50
N SER A 549 -19.93 -5.79 2.23
CA SER A 549 -18.96 -6.38 1.31
C SER A 549 -17.72 -6.86 2.07
N PHE A 550 -17.39 -8.14 1.98
CA PHE A 550 -16.25 -8.73 2.70
C PHE A 550 -15.00 -8.80 1.81
N GLY A 551 -13.95 -8.07 2.18
CA GLY A 551 -12.76 -7.83 1.34
C GLY A 551 -11.90 -9.07 1.05
N GLY A 552 -11.95 -10.08 1.91
CA GLY A 552 -11.17 -11.32 1.75
C GLY A 552 -11.85 -12.42 0.93
N LEU A 553 -13.16 -12.35 0.71
CA LEU A 553 -13.97 -13.47 0.19
C LEU A 553 -14.74 -13.16 -1.10
N GLN A 554 -14.62 -11.94 -1.65
CA GLN A 554 -15.45 -11.45 -2.77
C GLN A 554 -16.93 -11.80 -2.58
N THR A 555 -17.42 -11.60 -1.35
CA THR A 555 -18.79 -11.96 -0.95
C THR A 555 -19.54 -10.70 -0.57
N GLN A 556 -20.78 -10.60 -1.04
CA GLN A 556 -21.67 -9.48 -0.72
C GLN A 556 -22.96 -9.98 -0.08
N LEU A 557 -23.42 -9.24 0.91
CA LEU A 557 -24.63 -9.50 1.66
C LEU A 557 -25.48 -8.23 1.64
N VAL A 558 -26.73 -8.35 1.24
CA VAL A 558 -27.70 -7.24 1.25
C VAL A 558 -28.92 -7.69 2.05
N LEU A 559 -29.30 -6.89 3.04
CA LEU A 559 -30.51 -7.04 3.81
C LEU A 559 -31.45 -5.88 3.47
N SER A 560 -32.67 -6.16 3.07
CA SER A 560 -33.66 -5.15 2.70
C SER A 560 -35.05 -5.52 3.24
N GLY A 561 -35.88 -4.51 3.49
CA GLY A 561 -37.24 -4.69 4.01
C GLY A 561 -37.30 -4.72 5.54
N GLU A 562 -38.51 -4.82 6.08
CA GLU A 562 -38.79 -4.79 7.52
C GLU A 562 -39.80 -5.87 7.92
N GLY A 563 -39.72 -6.33 9.17
CA GLY A 563 -40.65 -7.31 9.74
C GLY A 563 -40.70 -8.61 8.91
N GLN A 564 -41.90 -9.04 8.52
CA GLN A 564 -42.10 -10.27 7.74
C GLN A 564 -41.68 -10.16 6.27
N GLY A 565 -41.48 -8.95 5.74
CA GLY A 565 -41.07 -8.70 4.35
C GLY A 565 -39.55 -8.68 4.14
N LEU A 566 -38.78 -9.09 5.15
CA LEU A 566 -37.34 -8.95 5.18
C LEU A 566 -36.66 -10.00 4.29
N LEU A 567 -35.73 -9.52 3.45
CA LEU A 567 -35.09 -10.30 2.40
C LEU A 567 -33.57 -10.20 2.54
N LEU A 568 -32.91 -11.36 2.62
CA LEU A 568 -31.45 -11.47 2.59
C LEU A 568 -31.00 -11.92 1.20
N THR A 569 -30.17 -11.13 0.53
CA THR A 569 -29.52 -11.58 -0.70
C THR A 569 -28.03 -11.78 -0.48
N HIS A 570 -27.53 -12.95 -0.84
CA HIS A 570 -26.13 -13.36 -0.69
C HIS A 570 -25.52 -13.63 -2.07
N TRP A 571 -24.42 -12.95 -2.37
CA TRP A 571 -23.62 -13.19 -3.57
C TRP A 571 -22.29 -13.82 -3.18
N ALA A 572 -22.06 -15.04 -3.66
CA ALA A 572 -20.80 -15.75 -3.55
C ALA A 572 -20.06 -15.76 -4.91
N ARG A 573 -18.74 -15.89 -4.87
CA ARG A 573 -17.88 -15.87 -6.06
C ARG A 573 -18.36 -16.86 -7.13
N GLY A 574 -18.74 -16.34 -8.29
CA GLY A 574 -19.11 -17.14 -9.46
C GLY A 574 -20.53 -17.73 -9.44
N GLN A 575 -21.37 -17.33 -8.47
CA GLN A 575 -22.77 -17.75 -8.38
C GLN A 575 -23.71 -16.54 -8.55
N PRO A 576 -24.88 -16.71 -9.18
CA PRO A 576 -25.93 -15.70 -9.12
C PRO A 576 -26.36 -15.47 -7.67
N GLY A 577 -26.77 -14.24 -7.34
CA GLY A 577 -27.21 -13.90 -5.99
C GLY A 577 -28.40 -14.75 -5.56
N ALA A 578 -28.31 -15.37 -4.38
CA ALA A 578 -29.39 -16.13 -3.79
C ALA A 578 -30.14 -15.26 -2.79
N SER A 579 -31.44 -15.08 -2.98
CA SER A 579 -32.32 -14.31 -2.09
C SER A 579 -33.16 -15.23 -1.21
N TYR A 580 -33.14 -15.00 0.10
CA TYR A 580 -33.81 -15.77 1.14
C TYR A 580 -34.78 -14.87 1.89
N SER A 581 -36.04 -15.26 2.00
CA SER A 581 -37.01 -14.56 2.85
C SER A 581 -36.72 -14.82 4.33
N LEU A 582 -37.22 -13.95 5.22
CA LEU A 582 -37.12 -14.15 6.66
C LEU A 582 -37.63 -15.54 7.09
N GLY A 583 -38.76 -15.99 6.52
CA GLY A 583 -39.31 -17.32 6.80
C GLY A 583 -38.37 -18.47 6.39
N THR A 584 -37.65 -18.33 5.28
CA THR A 584 -36.64 -19.29 4.81
C THR A 584 -35.39 -19.30 5.72
N LEU A 585 -34.94 -18.12 6.15
CA LEU A 585 -33.81 -17.97 7.08
C LEU A 585 -34.11 -18.58 8.44
N GLN A 586 -35.31 -18.35 8.97
CA GLN A 586 -35.77 -18.88 10.26
C GLN A 586 -35.88 -20.40 10.26
N ARG A 587 -36.23 -21.02 9.12
CA ARG A 587 -36.23 -22.49 8.91
C ARG A 587 -34.84 -23.08 8.61
N ARG A 588 -33.79 -22.26 8.55
CA ARG A 588 -32.38 -22.63 8.27
C ARG A 588 -32.15 -23.33 6.92
N GLU A 589 -32.98 -23.05 5.93
CA GLU A 589 -32.85 -23.52 4.54
C GLU A 589 -31.84 -22.66 3.75
N CYS A 590 -30.73 -22.23 4.37
CA CYS A 590 -29.75 -21.34 3.74
C CYS A 590 -28.31 -21.86 3.90
N ALA A 591 -27.43 -21.47 2.97
CA ALA A 591 -26.04 -21.93 2.96
C ALA A 591 -25.31 -21.56 4.28
N PRO A 592 -24.53 -22.49 4.90
CA PRO A 592 -23.78 -22.22 6.13
C PRO A 592 -22.89 -20.97 6.08
N ALA A 593 -22.40 -20.63 4.88
CA ALA A 593 -21.62 -19.43 4.63
C ALA A 593 -22.44 -18.13 4.82
N ALA A 594 -23.72 -18.10 4.43
CA ALA A 594 -24.58 -16.93 4.60
C ALA A 594 -24.82 -16.62 6.08
N LEU A 595 -25.09 -17.66 6.89
CA LEU A 595 -25.24 -17.53 8.35
C LEU A 595 -23.96 -17.04 9.04
N GLN A 596 -22.80 -17.51 8.59
CA GLN A 596 -21.51 -17.03 9.12
C GLN A 596 -21.29 -15.54 8.82
N HIS A 597 -21.64 -15.09 7.61
CA HIS A 597 -21.54 -13.68 7.23
C HIS A 597 -22.53 -12.80 8.00
N LEU A 598 -23.76 -13.26 8.22
CA LEU A 598 -24.74 -12.56 9.08
C LEU A 598 -24.21 -12.33 10.50
N ARG A 599 -23.65 -13.37 11.13
CA ARG A 599 -23.06 -13.25 12.48
C ARG A 599 -21.89 -12.26 12.52
N ARG A 600 -21.05 -12.24 11.48
CA ARG A 600 -19.96 -11.26 11.36
C ARG A 600 -20.48 -9.85 11.19
N THR A 601 -21.52 -9.65 10.38
CA THR A 601 -22.18 -8.34 10.21
C THR A 601 -22.78 -7.84 11.52
N LEU A 602 -23.44 -8.71 12.28
CA LEU A 602 -23.99 -8.36 13.59
C LEU A 602 -22.88 -7.91 14.56
N HIS A 603 -21.79 -8.66 14.64
CA HIS A 603 -20.65 -8.29 15.49
C HIS A 603 -20.00 -6.96 15.04
N LEU A 604 -19.93 -6.71 13.73
CA LEU A 604 -19.44 -5.42 13.20
C LEU A 604 -20.34 -4.27 13.64
N LEU A 605 -21.66 -4.40 13.50
CA LEU A 605 -22.62 -3.36 13.90
C LEU A 605 -22.67 -3.14 15.41
N GLN A 606 -22.52 -4.19 16.22
CA GLN A 606 -22.46 -4.08 17.68
C GLN A 606 -21.17 -3.41 18.18
N SER A 607 -20.13 -3.36 17.33
CA SER A 607 -18.86 -2.70 17.65
C SER A 607 -18.78 -1.23 17.20
N LEU A 608 -19.82 -0.74 16.51
CA LEU A 608 -19.97 0.62 15.98
C LEU A 608 -20.86 1.47 16.86
#